data_AF-A0AAW1GN93-F1
#
_entry.id   AF-A0AAW1GN93-F1
#
_cell.length_a   1.000
_cell.length_b   1.000
_cell.length_c   1.000
_cell.angle_alpha   90.00
_cell.angle_beta   90.00
_cell.angle_gamma   90.00
#
_symmetry.space_group_name_H-M   'P 1'
#
loop_
_entity.id
_entity.type
_entity.pdbx_description
1 polymer ?
#
loop_
_entity_poly.entity_id
_entity_poly.type
_entity_poly.pdbx_seq_one_letter_code
_entity_poly.pdbx_strand_id
1 'polypeptide(L)'
;MVFTYVLGGDLEVLLPEVGFSVAYFVATLLFEIEEGIFYIVFHHLFDDDGFTYLRKVVPIEQVRPCPPYIVSSGFSVGDLADVYLDGGWWVCRVAFFNPDSGWYDVVLEVFDELVSTTIVRMRLHQQWEEGRWVIVLD
;
A
#
# COMPACT_ATOMS: atom_id res chain seq x y z
N MET A 1 -12.44 2.28 -18.68
CA MET A 1 -13.29 1.31 -17.96
C MET A 1 -13.34 1.80 -16.53
N VAL A 2 -14.52 2.05 -15.95
CA VAL A 2 -14.62 2.53 -14.56
C VAL A 2 -14.56 1.29 -13.66
N PHE A 3 -13.59 1.23 -12.75
CA PHE A 3 -13.57 0.19 -11.73
C PHE A 3 -14.72 0.42 -10.76
N THR A 4 -15.50 -0.63 -10.48
CA THR A 4 -16.62 -0.55 -9.53
C THR A 4 -16.18 -1.13 -8.19
N TYR A 5 -16.28 -0.31 -7.13
CA TYR A 5 -16.07 -0.77 -5.77
C TYR A 5 -17.31 -1.51 -5.26
N VAL A 6 -17.10 -2.56 -4.47
CA VAL A 6 -18.16 -3.42 -3.95
C VAL A 6 -18.23 -3.26 -2.44
N LEU A 7 -19.44 -3.15 -1.89
CA LEU A 7 -19.65 -3.14 -0.44
C LEU A 7 -19.11 -4.41 0.20
N GLY A 8 -18.35 -4.25 1.28
CA GLY A 8 -17.61 -5.34 1.92
C GLY A 8 -16.35 -5.78 1.18
N GLY A 9 -16.02 -5.15 0.04
CA GLY A 9 -14.78 -5.38 -0.70
C GLY A 9 -13.61 -4.55 -0.14
N ASP A 10 -12.40 -5.07 -0.33
CA ASP A 10 -11.18 -4.40 0.08
C ASP A 10 -10.66 -3.44 -0.99
N LEU A 11 -10.06 -2.35 -0.52
CA LEU A 11 -9.43 -1.30 -1.29
C LEU A 11 -8.16 -0.83 -0.58
N GLU A 12 -7.32 -0.10 -1.29
CA GLU A 12 -6.17 0.59 -0.70
C GLU A 12 -6.43 2.09 -0.65
N VAL A 13 -6.07 2.71 0.48
CA VAL A 13 -6.27 4.14 0.75
C VAL A 13 -4.91 4.81 0.87
N LEU A 14 -4.75 5.91 0.14
CA LEU A 14 -3.64 6.85 0.30
C LEU A 14 -4.03 7.89 1.34
N LEU A 15 -3.36 7.90 2.50
CA LEU A 15 -3.63 8.87 3.55
C LEU A 15 -2.68 10.08 3.45
N PRO A 16 -3.17 11.28 3.10
CA PRO A 16 -2.33 12.49 3.04
C PRO A 16 -1.91 13.00 4.43
N GLU A 17 -2.69 12.70 5.47
CA GLU A 17 -2.46 13.16 6.85
C GLU A 17 -1.24 12.54 7.53
N VAL A 18 -0.68 11.44 6.98
CA VAL A 18 0.57 10.84 7.46
C VAL A 18 1.79 11.66 6.99
N GLY A 19 1.58 12.81 6.36
CA GLY A 19 2.63 13.73 5.90
C GLY A 19 3.30 13.30 4.60
N PHE A 20 2.95 12.12 4.08
CA PHE A 20 3.73 11.42 3.06
C PHE A 20 2.82 10.63 2.13
N SER A 21 2.61 11.17 0.93
CA SER A 21 1.81 10.60 -0.16
C SER A 21 2.47 9.37 -0.82
N VAL A 22 2.87 8.38 -0.03
CA VAL A 22 3.61 7.20 -0.53
C VAL A 22 3.22 5.87 0.13
N ALA A 23 2.22 5.88 1.01
CA ALA A 23 1.80 4.69 1.75
C ALA A 23 0.36 4.32 1.44
N TYR A 24 0.12 3.04 1.18
CA TYR A 24 -1.19 2.48 0.88
C TYR A 24 -1.65 1.56 2.00
N PHE A 25 -2.80 1.89 2.60
CA PHE A 25 -3.36 1.14 3.71
C PHE A 25 -4.60 0.36 3.26
N VAL A 26 -4.66 -0.91 3.61
CA VAL A 26 -5.79 -1.77 3.24
C VAL A 26 -6.98 -1.45 4.15
N ALA A 27 -8.13 -1.26 3.52
CA ALA A 27 -9.40 -1.01 4.19
C ALA A 27 -10.54 -1.72 3.48
N THR A 28 -11.63 -1.96 4.20
CA THR A 28 -12.88 -2.48 3.63
C THR A 28 -13.87 -1.34 3.43
N LEU A 29 -14.52 -1.31 2.27
CA LEU A 29 -15.63 -0.40 1.98
C LEU A 29 -16.88 -0.84 2.77
N LEU A 30 -17.35 -0.01 3.69
CA LEU A 30 -18.55 -0.29 4.47
C LEU A 30 -19.82 0.20 3.75
N PHE A 31 -19.79 1.44 3.28
CA PHE A 31 -20.86 2.03 2.45
C PHE A 31 -20.37 3.29 1.73
N GLU A 32 -21.04 3.61 0.63
CA GLU A 32 -20.91 4.89 -0.07
C GLU A 32 -21.96 5.85 0.51
N ILE A 33 -21.52 6.97 1.07
CA ILE A 33 -22.39 7.96 1.72
C ILE A 33 -23.15 8.77 0.67
N GLU A 34 -22.41 9.19 -0.33
CA GLU A 34 -22.85 9.88 -1.54
C GLU A 34 -21.85 9.54 -2.66
N GLU A 35 -22.18 9.88 -3.90
CA GLU A 35 -21.36 9.52 -5.08
C GLU A 35 -19.89 9.91 -4.89
N GLY A 36 -19.01 8.91 -4.88
CA GLY A 36 -17.57 9.10 -4.73
C GLY A 36 -17.08 9.36 -3.30
N ILE A 37 -17.94 9.26 -2.28
CA ILE A 37 -17.57 9.46 -0.87
C ILE A 37 -17.78 8.17 -0.08
N PHE A 38 -16.68 7.55 0.34
CA PHE A 38 -16.66 6.23 0.93
C PHE A 38 -16.48 6.28 2.44
N TYR A 39 -17.27 5.49 3.15
CA TYR A 39 -17.02 5.15 4.55
C TYR A 39 -16.33 3.80 4.64
N ILE A 40 -15.16 3.77 5.26
CA ILE A 40 -14.26 2.62 5.26
C ILE A 40 -13.83 2.25 6.69
N VAL A 41 -13.31 1.03 6.84
CA VAL A 41 -12.61 0.58 8.04
C VAL A 41 -11.25 0.00 7.67
N PHE A 42 -10.19 0.47 8.30
CA PHE A 42 -8.84 -0.03 8.07
C PHE A 42 -8.64 -1.40 8.71
N HIS A 43 -7.82 -2.24 8.06
CA HIS A 43 -7.51 -3.58 8.58
C HIS A 43 -6.48 -3.55 9.71
N HIS A 44 -5.58 -2.57 9.70
CA HIS A 44 -4.41 -2.53 10.59
C HIS A 44 -4.12 -1.16 11.20
N LEU A 45 -4.99 -0.17 10.99
CA LEU A 45 -4.95 1.10 11.69
C LEU A 45 -6.02 1.14 12.77
N PHE A 46 -5.67 1.73 13.91
CA PHE A 46 -6.53 1.82 15.08
C PHE A 46 -6.84 3.29 15.38
N ASP A 47 -7.98 3.52 16.03
CA ASP A 47 -8.39 4.81 16.57
C ASP A 47 -7.53 5.17 17.80
N ASP A 48 -7.75 6.36 18.38
CA ASP A 48 -6.98 6.88 19.52
C ASP A 48 -7.00 5.95 20.75
N ASP A 49 -7.98 5.05 20.85
CA ASP A 49 -8.06 4.04 21.90
C ASP A 49 -7.07 2.87 21.73
N GLY A 50 -6.48 2.71 20.54
CA GLY A 50 -5.52 1.66 20.20
C GLY A 50 -6.11 0.25 20.02
N PHE A 51 -7.43 0.09 20.13
CA PHE A 51 -8.11 -1.22 20.06
C PHE A 51 -9.21 -1.28 19.02
N THR A 52 -9.85 -0.15 18.72
CA THR A 52 -10.90 -0.03 17.71
C THR A 52 -10.27 0.24 16.37
N TYR A 53 -10.63 -0.54 15.35
CA TYR A 53 -10.17 -0.25 13.99
C TYR A 53 -10.61 1.14 13.53
N LEU A 54 -9.66 1.89 13.00
CA LEU A 54 -9.87 3.23 12.49
C LEU A 54 -10.89 3.20 11.36
N ARG A 55 -11.87 4.09 11.43
CA ARG A 55 -12.85 4.33 10.37
C ARG A 55 -12.70 5.75 9.86
N LYS A 56 -12.84 5.93 8.55
CA LYS A 56 -12.74 7.24 7.92
C LYS A 56 -13.78 7.39 6.82
N VAL A 57 -14.16 8.64 6.60
CA VAL A 57 -14.82 9.07 5.36
C VAL A 57 -13.71 9.55 4.44
N VAL A 58 -13.58 8.95 3.26
CA VAL A 58 -12.55 9.29 2.27
C VAL A 58 -13.18 9.50 0.89
N PRO A 59 -12.69 10.47 0.11
CA PRO A 59 -13.14 10.65 -1.26
C PRO A 59 -12.50 9.58 -2.18
N ILE A 60 -13.16 9.28 -3.31
CA ILE A 60 -12.76 8.20 -4.22
C ILE A 60 -11.34 8.41 -4.79
N GLU A 61 -10.88 9.66 -4.88
CA GLU A 61 -9.55 10.02 -5.35
C GLU A 61 -8.43 9.59 -4.40
N GLN A 62 -8.75 9.30 -3.14
CA GLN A 62 -7.80 8.76 -2.16
C GLN A 62 -7.75 7.23 -2.16
N VAL A 63 -8.60 6.56 -2.93
CA VAL A 63 -8.66 5.11 -2.96
C VAL A 63 -8.25 4.54 -4.32
N ARG A 64 -7.72 3.34 -4.28
CA ARG A 64 -7.50 2.49 -5.45
C ARG A 64 -7.96 1.07 -5.11
N PRO A 65 -8.23 0.21 -6.10
CA PRO A 65 -8.46 -1.21 -5.82
C PRO A 65 -7.26 -1.81 -5.06
N CYS A 66 -7.38 -3.02 -4.52
CA CYS A 66 -6.18 -3.77 -4.16
C CYS A 66 -5.43 -4.17 -5.44
N PRO A 67 -4.09 -4.03 -5.49
CA PRO A 67 -3.32 -4.46 -6.64
C PRO A 67 -3.43 -5.96 -6.86
N PRO A 68 -3.37 -6.44 -8.12
CA PRO A 68 -3.31 -7.86 -8.40
C PRO A 68 -2.04 -8.43 -7.75
N TYR A 69 -2.19 -9.62 -7.19
CA TYR A 69 -1.05 -10.34 -6.62
C TYR A 69 -0.15 -10.84 -7.75
N ILE A 70 1.09 -10.35 -7.76
CA ILE A 70 2.14 -10.79 -8.69
C ILE A 70 3.19 -11.52 -7.87
N VAL A 71 3.40 -12.80 -8.19
CA VAL A 71 4.47 -13.59 -7.58
C VAL A 71 5.80 -13.01 -8.05
N SER A 72 6.60 -12.52 -7.11
CA SER A 72 8.00 -12.16 -7.34
C SER A 72 8.90 -13.29 -6.83
N SER A 73 9.88 -13.70 -7.64
CA SER A 73 10.92 -14.65 -7.23
C SER A 73 12.05 -14.00 -6.44
N GLY A 74 12.06 -12.67 -6.33
CA GLY A 74 13.11 -11.88 -5.71
C GLY A 74 13.17 -10.48 -6.30
N PHE A 75 13.94 -9.61 -5.66
CA PHE A 75 14.18 -8.25 -6.13
C PHE A 75 15.68 -8.03 -6.37
N SER A 76 16.02 -7.22 -7.34
CA SER A 76 17.39 -6.79 -7.63
C SER A 76 17.67 -5.47 -6.95
N VAL A 77 18.95 -5.19 -6.69
CA VAL A 77 19.37 -3.85 -6.23
C VAL A 77 18.96 -2.81 -7.26
N GLY A 78 18.28 -1.75 -6.82
CA GLY A 78 17.70 -0.70 -7.64
C GLY A 78 16.20 -0.87 -7.92
N ASP A 79 15.64 -2.07 -7.76
CA ASP A 79 14.23 -2.32 -8.02
C ASP A 79 13.33 -1.47 -7.12
N LEU A 80 12.26 -0.93 -7.71
CA LEU A 80 11.19 -0.28 -6.99
C LEU A 80 10.17 -1.33 -6.50
N ALA A 81 9.86 -1.28 -5.21
CA ALA A 81 8.96 -2.22 -4.54
C ALA A 81 8.08 -1.49 -3.53
N ASP A 82 7.05 -2.16 -3.01
CA ASP A 82 6.43 -1.75 -1.74
C ASP A 82 6.87 -2.70 -0.63
N VAL A 83 7.21 -2.14 0.54
CA VAL A 83 7.47 -2.90 1.76
C VAL A 83 6.33 -2.70 2.77
N TYR A 84 5.89 -3.78 3.40
CA TYR A 84 4.84 -3.73 4.41
C TYR A 84 5.41 -3.35 5.78
N LEU A 85 5.03 -2.19 6.31
CA LEU A 85 5.46 -1.64 7.60
C LEU A 85 4.29 -0.86 8.24
N ASP A 86 4.13 -0.98 9.56
CA ASP A 86 3.14 -0.22 10.34
C ASP A 86 1.71 -0.21 9.78
N GLY A 87 1.27 -1.37 9.26
CA GLY A 87 -0.09 -1.54 8.73
C GLY A 87 -0.28 -1.08 7.29
N GLY A 88 0.75 -0.55 6.63
CA GLY A 88 0.70 -0.02 5.27
C GLY A 88 1.78 -0.56 4.34
N TRP A 89 1.56 -0.37 3.04
CA TRP A 89 2.53 -0.65 1.98
C TRP A 89 3.24 0.64 1.59
N TRP A 90 4.55 0.69 1.82
CA TRP A 90 5.39 1.87 1.61
C TRP A 90 6.29 1.68 0.40
N VAL A 91 6.29 2.67 -0.50
CA VAL A 91 7.20 2.63 -1.66
C VAL A 91 8.66 2.69 -1.19
N CYS A 92 9.47 1.77 -1.70
CA CYS A 92 10.87 1.63 -1.34
C CYS A 92 11.72 1.17 -2.52
N ARG A 93 13.02 1.40 -2.43
CA ARG A 93 14.01 0.92 -3.39
C ARG A 93 14.95 -0.08 -2.75
N VAL A 94 15.24 -1.18 -3.43
CA VAL A 94 16.18 -2.18 -2.93
C VAL A 94 17.60 -1.65 -2.97
N ALA A 95 18.25 -1.56 -1.82
CA ALA A 95 19.63 -1.12 -1.68
C ALA A 95 20.61 -2.29 -1.65
N PHE A 96 20.22 -3.39 -1.02
CA PHE A 96 21.08 -4.56 -0.87
C PHE A 96 20.28 -5.86 -0.72
N PHE A 97 20.85 -6.97 -1.19
CA PHE A 97 20.35 -8.31 -0.93
C PHE A 97 21.47 -9.18 -0.35
N ASN A 98 21.22 -9.80 0.80
CA ASN A 98 22.13 -10.74 1.43
C ASN A 98 21.73 -12.18 1.03
N PRO A 99 22.51 -12.87 0.17
CA PRO A 99 22.16 -14.22 -0.27
C PRO A 99 22.30 -15.28 0.82
N ASP A 100 23.11 -15.04 1.87
CA ASP A 100 23.32 -15.99 2.95
C ASP A 100 22.13 -16.03 3.92
N SER A 101 21.51 -14.87 4.18
CA SER A 101 20.34 -14.76 5.07
C SER A 101 19.00 -14.71 4.35
N GLY A 102 18.98 -14.33 3.07
CA GLY A 102 17.76 -14.07 2.29
C GLY A 102 17.07 -12.73 2.62
N TRP A 103 17.75 -11.85 3.35
CA TRP A 103 17.24 -10.53 3.73
C TRP A 103 17.57 -9.46 2.68
N TYR A 104 16.70 -8.47 2.61
CA TYR A 104 16.86 -7.27 1.80
C TYR A 104 17.02 -6.07 2.70
N ASP A 105 17.88 -5.14 2.34
CA ASP A 105 17.84 -3.77 2.87
C ASP A 105 17.24 -2.86 1.80
N VAL A 106 16.23 -2.08 2.18
CA VAL A 106 15.49 -1.19 1.28
C VAL A 106 15.50 0.23 1.83
N VAL A 107 15.55 1.22 0.96
CA VAL A 107 15.42 2.63 1.32
C VAL A 107 13.98 3.06 1.07
N LEU A 108 13.30 3.57 2.09
CA LEU A 108 11.96 4.14 1.95
C LEU A 108 12.08 5.46 1.17
N GLU A 109 11.38 5.58 0.03
CA GLU A 109 11.50 6.72 -0.88
C GLU A 109 11.14 8.06 -0.22
N VAL A 110 10.35 8.02 0.85
CA VAL A 110 9.85 9.23 1.48
C VAL A 110 10.67 9.75 2.66
N PHE A 111 11.34 8.85 3.37
CA PHE A 111 12.11 9.18 4.57
C PHE A 111 13.62 9.11 4.34
N ASP A 112 14.06 8.55 3.21
CA ASP A 112 15.44 8.14 2.99
C ASP A 112 15.96 7.22 4.13
N GLU A 113 15.04 6.40 4.68
CA GLU A 113 15.31 5.51 5.81
C GLU A 113 15.62 4.09 5.30
N LEU A 114 16.69 3.50 5.81
CA LEU A 114 17.07 2.12 5.52
C LEU A 114 16.32 1.15 6.44
N VAL A 115 15.60 0.20 5.85
CA VAL A 115 14.86 -0.84 6.55
C VAL A 115 15.28 -2.22 6.07
N SER A 116 15.58 -3.13 7.00
CA SER A 116 15.83 -4.53 6.69
C SER A 116 14.51 -5.32 6.68
N THR A 117 14.29 -6.11 5.63
CA THR A 117 13.05 -6.85 5.40
C THR A 117 13.31 -8.19 4.71
N THR A 118 12.22 -8.94 4.48
CA THR A 118 12.24 -10.22 3.77
C THR A 118 11.24 -10.19 2.63
N ILE A 119 11.41 -11.07 1.64
CA ILE A 119 10.57 -11.12 0.44
C ILE A 119 9.07 -11.25 0.74
N VAL A 120 8.69 -11.91 1.85
CA VAL A 120 7.27 -12.10 2.23
C VAL A 120 6.58 -10.81 2.67
N ARG A 121 7.35 -9.77 3.01
CA ARG A 121 6.85 -8.43 3.35
C ARG A 121 7.01 -7.44 2.21
N MET A 122 7.40 -7.91 1.04
CA MET A 122 7.62 -7.08 -0.13
C MET A 122 6.65 -7.46 -1.24
N ARG A 123 6.32 -6.50 -2.10
CA ARG A 123 5.60 -6.75 -3.35
C ARG A 123 6.12 -5.81 -4.44
N LEU A 124 5.89 -6.17 -5.69
CA LEU A 124 6.20 -5.30 -6.82
C LEU A 124 5.38 -4.01 -6.70
N HIS A 125 6.05 -2.86 -6.85
CA HIS A 125 5.38 -1.58 -6.87
C HIS A 125 4.47 -1.49 -8.10
N GLN A 126 3.21 -1.10 -7.87
CA GLN A 126 2.21 -0.94 -8.92
C GLN A 126 1.47 0.38 -8.73
N GLN A 127 1.26 1.10 -9.82
CA GLN A 127 0.49 2.34 -9.85
C GLN A 127 -0.89 2.09 -10.46
N TRP A 128 -1.88 2.81 -9.92
CA TRP A 128 -3.24 2.77 -10.43
C TRP A 128 -3.47 4.03 -11.27
N GLU A 129 -3.51 3.86 -12.59
CA GLU A 129 -3.60 4.96 -13.54
C GLU A 129 -4.74 4.70 -14.52
N GLU A 130 -5.61 5.70 -14.73
CA GLU A 130 -6.70 5.64 -15.72
C GLU A 130 -7.56 4.35 -15.66
N GLY A 131 -7.73 3.79 -14.46
CA GLY A 131 -8.54 2.59 -14.26
C GLY A 131 -7.81 1.27 -14.55
N ARG A 132 -6.48 1.25 -14.57
CA ARG A 132 -5.66 0.04 -14.74
C ARG A 132 -4.43 0.05 -13.84
N TRP A 133 -3.93 -1.15 -13.56
CA TRP A 133 -2.64 -1.35 -12.88
C TRP A 133 -1.50 -1.28 -13.87
N VAL A 134 -0.49 -0.48 -13.54
CA VAL A 134 0.75 -0.32 -14.28
C VAL A 134 1.90 -0.70 -13.37
N ILE A 135 2.80 -1.55 -13.87
CA ILE A 135 4.06 -1.86 -13.20
C ILE A 135 5.05 -0.76 -13.60
N VAL A 136 5.64 -0.12 -12.61
CA VAL A 136 6.75 0.82 -12.83
C VAL A 136 8.04 0.02 -12.76
N LEU A 137 8.73 -0.09 -13.88
CA LEU A 137 10.08 -0.63 -13.97
C LEU A 137 10.99 0.58 -14.18
N ASP A 138 11.92 0.82 -13.25
CA ASP A 138 13.01 1.79 -13.44
C ASP A 138 14.11 1.22 -14.34
#